data_AF-A0A7K3THR9-F1
#
_entry.id   AF-A0A7K3THR9-F1
#
_cell.length_a   1.000
_cell.length_b   1.000
_cell.length_c   1.000
_cell.angle_alpha   90.00
_cell.angle_beta   90.00
_cell.angle_gamma   90.00
#
_symmetry.space_group_name_H-M   'P 1'
#
loop_
_entity.id
_entity.type
_entity.pdbx_description
1 polymer ?
#
loop_
_entity_poly.entity_id
_entity_poly.type
_entity_poly.pdbx_seq_one_letter_code
_entity_poly.pdbx_strand_id
1 'polypeptide(L)'
;MFQEGNRVEQWSSYDDLADKILADDEVSRAETEQAIRAKAQCMQENGLSGTISYDLDVYPWTHGGSYGPSESVYPPATDEQMNDDALFDAYFAKGEAITKERLAKCAAFDRVEQWVVSHADWEAYSRKHYEARVQCIRTNAKSYADRINPSWPADSDGMRQLNETFMPLLTQGGSGADFEGLKGCMMNAGGVTIPFGDEATAD
;
A
#
# COMPACT_ATOMS: atom_id res chain seq x y z
N MET A 1 -10.16 -10.14 -13.15
CA MET A 1 -9.30 -9.12 -13.79
C MET A 1 -10.17 -7.92 -14.08
N PHE A 2 -9.77 -6.71 -13.67
CA PHE A 2 -10.57 -5.50 -13.93
C PHE A 2 -10.69 -5.24 -15.43
N GLN A 3 -11.84 -4.73 -15.87
CA GLN A 3 -11.97 -4.17 -17.21
C GLN A 3 -11.22 -2.84 -17.29
N GLU A 4 -10.67 -2.52 -18.46
CA GLU A 4 -10.28 -1.15 -18.76
C GLU A 4 -11.56 -0.32 -18.95
N GLY A 5 -11.71 0.70 -18.12
CA GLY A 5 -12.90 1.55 -18.10
C GLY A 5 -12.53 3.03 -18.09
N ASN A 6 -13.56 3.87 -18.07
CA ASN A 6 -13.41 5.32 -18.10
C ASN A 6 -13.41 5.88 -16.67
N ARG A 7 -12.74 7.02 -16.47
CA ARG A 7 -12.80 7.75 -15.21
C ARG A 7 -14.10 8.53 -15.11
N VAL A 8 -14.52 8.81 -13.88
CA VAL A 8 -15.59 9.76 -13.60
C VAL A 8 -15.05 11.18 -13.81
N GLU A 9 -15.44 11.81 -14.92
CA GLU A 9 -14.90 13.12 -15.34
C GLU A 9 -15.44 14.31 -14.53
N GLN A 10 -16.58 14.17 -13.85
CA GLN A 10 -17.24 15.26 -13.13
C GLN A 10 -17.86 14.77 -11.83
N TRP A 11 -17.42 15.35 -10.72
CA TRP A 11 -17.92 15.09 -9.37
C TRP A 11 -17.75 16.35 -8.51
N SER A 12 -18.58 16.48 -7.48
CA SER A 12 -18.70 17.69 -6.65
C SER A 12 -18.26 17.49 -5.19
N SER A 13 -18.16 16.24 -4.74
CA SER A 13 -17.63 15.84 -3.44
C SER A 13 -17.07 14.41 -3.50
N TYR A 14 -16.31 13.99 -2.48
CA TYR A 14 -15.82 12.61 -2.42
C TYR A 14 -16.95 11.57 -2.35
N ASP A 15 -18.07 11.87 -1.68
CA ASP A 15 -19.26 11.01 -1.68
C ASP A 15 -19.88 10.90 -3.07
N ASP A 16 -20.02 12.02 -3.80
CA ASP A 16 -20.53 12.04 -5.18
C ASP A 16 -19.63 11.24 -6.13
N LEU A 17 -18.30 11.37 -5.98
CA LEU A 17 -17.37 10.53 -6.74
C LEU A 17 -17.57 9.04 -6.43
N ALA A 18 -17.64 8.68 -5.15
CA ALA A 18 -17.83 7.30 -4.74
C ALA A 18 -19.20 6.75 -5.19
N ASP A 19 -20.25 7.57 -5.22
CA ASP A 19 -21.58 7.20 -5.71
C ASP A 19 -21.56 6.93 -7.21
N LYS A 20 -20.87 7.77 -7.98
CA LYS A 20 -20.73 7.60 -9.43
C LYS A 20 -19.93 6.37 -9.80
N ILE A 21 -18.85 6.08 -9.08
CA ILE A 21 -18.03 4.88 -9.28
C ILE A 21 -18.83 3.60 -9.03
N LEU A 22 -19.81 3.64 -8.11
CA LEU A 22 -20.62 2.47 -7.75
C LEU A 22 -21.98 2.44 -8.45
N ALA A 23 -22.24 3.36 -9.39
CA ALA A 23 -23.60 3.61 -9.90
C ALA A 23 -24.17 2.47 -10.75
N ASP A 24 -23.32 1.69 -11.42
CA ASP A 24 -23.69 0.60 -12.32
C ASP A 24 -23.35 -0.78 -11.77
N ASP A 25 -23.00 -0.88 -10.48
CA ASP A 25 -22.54 -2.11 -9.82
C ASP A 25 -21.34 -2.78 -10.53
N GLU A 26 -20.56 -2.01 -11.30
CA GLU A 26 -19.28 -2.43 -11.88
C GLU A 26 -18.20 -1.39 -11.54
N VAL A 27 -17.02 -1.80 -11.08
CA VAL A 27 -15.89 -0.88 -10.87
C VAL A 27 -14.73 -1.28 -11.75
N SER A 28 -14.33 -0.38 -12.64
CA SER A 28 -13.20 -0.58 -13.53
C SER A 28 -11.85 -0.34 -12.84
N ARG A 29 -10.76 -0.71 -13.55
CA ARG A 29 -9.39 -0.39 -13.10
C ARG A 29 -9.21 1.12 -12.94
N ALA A 30 -9.68 1.90 -13.91
CA ALA A 30 -9.48 3.35 -13.94
C ALA A 30 -10.22 4.04 -12.79
N GLU A 31 -11.41 3.56 -12.43
CA GLU A 31 -12.19 4.06 -11.29
C GLU A 31 -11.58 3.64 -9.97
N THR A 32 -11.06 2.41 -9.87
CA THR A 32 -10.31 1.97 -8.69
C THR A 32 -9.09 2.88 -8.45
N GLU A 33 -8.30 3.15 -9.49
CA GLU A 33 -7.16 4.08 -9.41
C GLU A 33 -7.60 5.50 -9.05
N GLN A 34 -8.71 5.98 -9.62
CA GLN A 34 -9.26 7.28 -9.31
C GLN A 34 -9.67 7.38 -7.84
N ALA A 35 -10.34 6.36 -7.31
CA ALA A 35 -10.76 6.30 -5.91
C ALA A 35 -9.57 6.27 -4.95
N ILE A 36 -8.52 5.50 -5.25
CA ILE A 36 -7.29 5.46 -4.44
C ILE A 36 -6.61 6.85 -4.41
N ARG A 37 -6.50 7.52 -5.56
CA ARG A 37 -5.92 8.86 -5.66
C ARG A 37 -6.75 9.90 -4.93
N ALA A 38 -8.08 9.83 -5.06
CA ALA A 38 -8.98 10.72 -4.36
C ALA A 38 -8.97 10.48 -2.84
N LYS A 39 -8.78 9.23 -2.39
CA LYS A 39 -8.55 8.89 -0.96
C LYS A 39 -7.26 9.54 -0.44
N ALA A 40 -6.16 9.44 -1.19
CA ALA A 40 -4.90 10.12 -0.84
C ALA A 40 -5.05 11.65 -0.76
N GLN A 41 -5.77 12.25 -1.72
CA GLN A 41 -6.08 13.68 -1.70
C GLN A 41 -6.94 14.07 -0.49
N CYS A 42 -7.99 13.28 -0.18
CA CYS A 42 -8.82 13.51 1.00
C CYS A 42 -7.99 13.46 2.29
N MET A 43 -7.07 12.49 2.40
CA MET A 43 -6.19 12.37 3.55
C MET A 43 -5.31 13.62 3.71
N GLN A 44 -4.74 14.12 2.62
CA GLN A 44 -3.98 15.37 2.61
C GLN A 44 -4.83 16.57 3.06
N GLU A 45 -6.03 16.74 2.50
CA GLU A 45 -6.94 17.84 2.85
C GLU A 45 -7.35 17.80 4.33
N ASN A 46 -7.32 16.62 4.94
CA ASN A 46 -7.61 16.42 6.36
C ASN A 46 -6.36 16.43 7.25
N GLY A 47 -5.21 16.88 6.74
CA GLY A 47 -3.99 17.08 7.51
C GLY A 47 -3.20 15.80 7.76
N LEU A 48 -3.29 14.82 6.86
CA LEU A 48 -2.40 13.65 6.88
C LEU A 48 -1.30 13.82 5.84
N SER A 49 -0.16 13.19 6.12
CA SER A 49 1.00 13.11 5.22
C SER A 49 1.50 11.67 5.17
N GLY A 50 2.10 11.29 4.05
CA GLY A 50 2.74 10.00 3.89
C GLY A 50 2.59 9.43 2.49
N THR A 51 2.49 8.10 2.44
CA THR A 51 2.41 7.34 1.20
C THR A 51 1.27 6.32 1.23
N ILE A 52 0.62 6.16 0.09
CA ILE A 52 -0.20 4.99 -0.23
C ILE A 52 0.44 4.29 -1.43
N SER A 53 0.58 2.97 -1.34
CA SER A 53 1.09 2.16 -2.44
C SER A 53 0.03 1.16 -2.91
N TYR A 54 -0.10 1.04 -4.23
CA TYR A 54 -1.04 0.14 -4.88
C TYR A 54 -0.41 -0.54 -6.09
N ASP A 55 -0.85 -1.76 -6.38
CA ASP A 55 -0.56 -2.47 -7.62
C ASP A 55 -1.82 -3.28 -7.95
N LEU A 56 -2.63 -2.79 -8.89
CA LEU A 56 -3.93 -3.38 -9.24
C LEU A 56 -3.82 -4.72 -9.98
N ASP A 57 -2.62 -5.15 -10.33
CA ASP A 57 -2.36 -6.46 -10.90
C ASP A 57 -2.06 -7.51 -9.83
N VAL A 58 -1.53 -7.11 -8.68
CA VAL A 58 -1.20 -8.03 -7.58
C VAL A 58 -2.05 -7.83 -6.32
N TYR A 59 -2.74 -6.69 -6.18
CA TYR A 59 -3.72 -6.38 -5.12
C TYR A 59 -4.89 -5.57 -5.67
N PRO A 60 -6.15 -5.85 -5.29
CA PRO A 60 -7.30 -5.17 -5.88
C PRO A 60 -7.48 -3.71 -5.45
N TRP A 61 -6.86 -3.26 -4.34
CA TRP A 61 -7.03 -1.91 -3.81
C TRP A 61 -5.69 -1.25 -3.46
N THR A 62 -5.26 -1.31 -2.20
CA THR A 62 -3.96 -0.83 -1.72
C THR A 62 -3.21 -2.00 -1.09
N HIS A 63 -1.89 -2.02 -1.23
CA HIS A 63 -1.06 -3.10 -0.70
C HIS A 63 -0.16 -2.68 0.46
N GLY A 64 -0.07 -1.37 0.72
CA GLY A 64 0.80 -0.81 1.73
C GLY A 64 0.79 0.71 1.74
N GLY A 65 1.59 1.26 2.64
CA GLY A 65 1.71 2.71 2.86
C GLY A 65 2.12 3.00 4.30
N SER A 66 2.55 4.23 4.54
CA SER A 66 2.81 4.76 5.87
C SER A 66 2.30 6.19 5.90
N TYR A 67 1.45 6.52 6.86
CA TYR A 67 0.87 7.85 6.97
C TYR A 67 0.53 8.21 8.41
N GLY A 68 0.55 9.50 8.70
CA GLY A 68 0.25 10.07 10.00
C GLY A 68 -0.16 11.53 9.89
N PRO A 69 -0.36 12.22 11.02
CA PRO A 69 -0.64 13.63 11.03
C PRO A 69 0.52 14.41 10.40
N SER A 70 0.21 15.39 9.55
CA SER A 70 1.23 16.27 8.94
C SER A 70 1.96 17.07 10.01
N GLU A 71 1.27 17.45 11.08
CA GLU A 71 1.90 18.08 12.24
C GLU A 71 2.58 17.07 13.16
N SER A 72 3.69 17.49 13.78
CA SER A 72 4.29 16.71 14.87
C SER A 72 3.31 16.61 16.05
N VAL A 73 2.94 15.39 16.40
CA VAL A 73 2.19 15.07 17.63
C VAL A 73 3.09 15.03 18.87
N TYR A 74 4.41 14.96 18.64
CA TYR A 74 5.43 15.09 19.67
C TYR A 74 5.66 16.58 19.93
N PRO A 75 5.45 17.07 21.17
CA PRO A 75 6.01 18.36 21.56
C PRO A 75 7.54 18.28 21.51
N PRO A 76 8.25 19.42 21.53
CA PRO A 76 9.69 19.42 21.75
C PRO A 76 9.98 18.72 23.09
N ALA A 77 10.43 17.47 23.02
CA ALA A 77 10.73 16.64 24.18
C ALA A 77 12.25 16.53 24.32
N THR A 78 12.75 16.47 25.56
CA THR A 78 14.16 16.14 25.81
C THR A 78 14.41 14.66 25.54
N ASP A 79 15.66 14.26 25.29
CA ASP A 79 16.02 12.84 25.12
C ASP A 79 15.55 11.99 26.32
N GLU A 80 15.56 12.54 27.54
CA GLU A 80 15.06 11.87 28.74
C GLU A 80 13.54 11.63 28.70
N GLN A 81 12.77 12.53 28.09
CA GLN A 81 11.32 12.37 27.90
C GLN A 81 10.99 11.39 26.77
N MET A 82 11.85 11.28 25.75
CA MET A 82 11.68 10.29 24.69
C MET A 82 12.09 8.87 25.12
N ASN A 83 12.89 8.75 26.18
CA ASN A 83 13.25 7.47 26.80
C ASN A 83 12.28 7.05 27.93
N ASP A 84 11.23 7.83 28.20
CA ASP A 84 10.14 7.44 29.10
C ASP A 84 9.09 6.68 28.28
N ASP A 85 9.07 5.35 28.42
CA ASP A 85 8.16 4.45 27.71
C ASP A 85 6.69 4.88 27.85
N ALA A 86 6.28 5.34 29.04
CA ALA A 86 4.88 5.73 29.28
C ALA A 86 4.52 7.03 28.53
N LEU A 87 5.47 7.95 28.41
CA LEU A 87 5.28 9.18 27.67
C LEU A 87 5.29 8.94 26.15
N PHE A 88 6.19 8.06 25.68
CA PHE A 88 6.22 7.61 24.29
C PHE A 88 4.90 6.95 23.88
N ASP A 89 4.41 5.99 24.67
CA ASP A 89 3.13 5.30 24.43
C ASP A 89 1.96 6.28 24.39
N ALA A 90 1.96 7.30 25.26
CA ALA A 90 0.91 8.32 25.26
C ALA A 90 0.93 9.18 23.98
N TYR A 91 2.10 9.55 23.47
CA TYR A 91 2.20 10.29 22.20
C TYR A 91 1.83 9.43 20.99
N PHE A 92 2.25 8.17 20.99
CA PHE A 92 1.89 7.23 19.95
C PHE A 92 0.36 7.05 19.89
N ALA A 93 -0.28 6.78 21.03
CA ALA A 93 -1.74 6.64 21.12
C ALA A 93 -2.48 7.92 20.69
N LYS A 94 -1.94 9.10 21.01
CA LYS A 94 -2.49 10.39 20.55
C LYS A 94 -2.38 10.53 19.03
N GLY A 95 -1.23 10.17 18.46
CA GLY A 95 -1.01 10.17 17.01
C GLY A 95 -1.98 9.24 16.29
N GLU A 96 -2.14 8.00 16.78
CA GLU A 96 -3.11 7.04 16.23
C GLU A 96 -4.55 7.57 16.29
N ALA A 97 -4.94 8.19 17.41
CA ALA A 97 -6.29 8.75 17.56
C ALA A 97 -6.56 9.88 16.54
N ILE A 98 -5.62 10.79 16.36
CA ILE A 98 -5.72 11.89 15.38
C ILE A 98 -5.79 11.33 13.95
N THR A 99 -4.91 10.37 13.63
CA THR A 99 -4.92 9.70 12.32
C THR A 99 -6.25 9.05 12.04
N LYS A 100 -6.80 8.30 12.99
CA LYS A 100 -8.09 7.61 12.87
C LYS A 100 -9.24 8.60 12.66
N GLU A 101 -9.27 9.69 13.43
CA GLU A 101 -10.29 10.74 13.29
C GLU A 101 -10.27 11.36 11.89
N ARG A 102 -9.08 11.69 11.37
CA ARG A 102 -8.91 12.32 10.07
C ARG A 102 -9.20 11.36 8.92
N LEU A 103 -8.75 10.11 9.03
CA LEU A 103 -9.02 9.07 8.05
C LEU A 103 -10.53 8.79 7.93
N ALA A 104 -11.28 8.84 9.04
CA ALA A 104 -12.73 8.65 9.03
C ALA A 104 -13.48 9.68 8.17
N LYS A 105 -12.89 10.86 7.91
CA LYS A 105 -13.46 11.87 7.00
C LYS A 105 -13.36 11.47 5.53
N CYS A 106 -12.57 10.44 5.22
CA CYS A 106 -12.39 9.88 3.88
C CYS A 106 -13.16 8.56 3.69
N ALA A 107 -14.11 8.26 4.58
CA ALA A 107 -14.90 7.02 4.57
C ALA A 107 -15.77 6.83 3.31
N ALA A 108 -15.98 7.87 2.50
CA ALA A 108 -16.64 7.78 1.20
C ALA A 108 -16.04 6.66 0.32
N PHE A 109 -14.72 6.44 0.41
CA PHE A 109 -14.03 5.43 -0.37
C PHE A 109 -14.03 4.03 0.26
N ASP A 110 -14.44 3.87 1.52
CA ASP A 110 -14.49 2.55 2.17
C ASP A 110 -15.51 1.63 1.46
N ARG A 111 -16.56 2.21 0.88
CA ARG A 111 -17.57 1.49 0.09
C ARG A 111 -17.02 0.98 -1.23
N VAL A 112 -16.22 1.82 -1.91
CA VAL A 112 -15.53 1.44 -3.16
C VAL A 112 -14.50 0.35 -2.87
N GLU A 113 -13.72 0.52 -1.80
CA GLU A 113 -12.78 -0.49 -1.31
C GLU A 113 -13.48 -1.83 -1.01
N GLN A 114 -14.58 -1.80 -0.26
CA GLN A 114 -15.37 -2.99 0.06
C GLN A 114 -15.94 -3.67 -1.19
N TRP A 115 -16.47 -2.91 -2.15
CA TRP A 115 -16.96 -3.47 -3.41
C TRP A 115 -15.81 -4.16 -4.15
N VAL A 116 -14.69 -3.46 -4.32
CA VAL A 116 -13.51 -3.96 -5.05
C VAL A 116 -12.95 -5.24 -4.40
N VAL A 117 -12.80 -5.25 -3.08
CA VAL A 117 -12.29 -6.39 -2.31
C VAL A 117 -13.27 -7.58 -2.35
N SER A 118 -14.59 -7.34 -2.28
CA SER A 118 -15.60 -8.40 -2.30
C SER A 118 -15.80 -9.03 -3.69
N HIS A 119 -15.47 -8.31 -4.76
CA HIS A 119 -15.54 -8.79 -6.15
C HIS A 119 -14.17 -9.23 -6.70
N ALA A 120 -13.13 -9.21 -5.87
CA ALA A 120 -11.78 -9.61 -6.27
C ALA A 120 -11.65 -11.13 -6.48
N ASP A 121 -10.99 -11.51 -7.56
CA ASP A 121 -10.51 -12.87 -7.80
C ASP A 121 -9.18 -13.08 -7.06
N TRP A 122 -9.27 -13.42 -5.77
CA TRP A 122 -8.12 -13.58 -4.88
C TRP A 122 -7.14 -14.67 -5.31
N GLU A 123 -7.60 -15.69 -6.02
CA GLU A 123 -6.74 -16.74 -6.57
C GLU A 123 -5.90 -16.18 -7.71
N ALA A 124 -6.52 -15.42 -8.63
CA ALA A 124 -5.80 -14.73 -9.69
C ALA A 124 -4.79 -13.72 -9.15
N TYR A 125 -5.16 -12.94 -8.12
CA TYR A 125 -4.26 -11.99 -7.48
C TYR A 125 -3.06 -12.67 -6.82
N SER A 126 -3.29 -13.73 -6.05
CA SER A 126 -2.21 -14.48 -5.39
C SER A 126 -1.22 -15.05 -6.40
N ARG A 127 -1.74 -15.59 -7.51
CA ARG A 127 -0.92 -16.10 -8.63
C ARG A 127 -0.09 -15.01 -9.29
N LYS A 128 -0.72 -13.91 -9.70
CA LYS A 128 -0.01 -12.78 -10.30
C LYS A 128 1.05 -12.20 -9.36
N HIS A 129 0.73 -12.10 -8.07
CA HIS A 129 1.67 -11.61 -7.07
C HIS A 129 2.90 -12.51 -6.94
N TYR A 130 2.70 -13.83 -6.89
CA TYR A 130 3.79 -14.80 -6.91
C TYR A 130 4.64 -14.66 -8.18
N GLU A 131 4.00 -14.66 -9.36
CA GLU A 131 4.68 -14.58 -10.65
C GLU A 131 5.48 -13.27 -10.79
N ALA A 132 4.91 -12.14 -10.39
CA ALA A 132 5.56 -10.84 -10.41
C ALA A 132 6.82 -10.84 -9.52
N ARG A 133 6.74 -11.39 -8.30
CA ARG A 133 7.90 -11.49 -7.40
C ARG A 133 8.97 -12.41 -7.95
N VAL A 134 8.60 -13.61 -8.42
CA VAL A 134 9.55 -14.56 -9.02
C VAL A 134 10.25 -13.93 -10.21
N GLN A 135 9.51 -13.27 -11.09
CA GLN A 135 10.08 -12.60 -12.26
C GLN A 135 11.01 -11.46 -11.84
N CYS A 136 10.60 -10.62 -10.89
CA CYS A 136 11.42 -9.54 -10.37
C CYS A 136 12.74 -10.08 -9.78
N ILE A 137 12.69 -11.12 -8.94
CA ILE A 137 13.89 -11.72 -8.32
C ILE A 137 14.82 -12.29 -9.41
N ARG A 138 14.28 -13.01 -10.38
CA ARG A 138 15.08 -13.55 -11.50
C ARG A 138 15.77 -12.47 -12.32
N THR A 139 15.15 -11.30 -12.44
CA THR A 139 15.72 -10.17 -13.20
C THR A 139 16.73 -9.37 -12.38
N ASN A 140 16.40 -9.03 -11.14
CA ASN A 140 17.10 -8.02 -10.34
C ASN A 140 17.93 -8.58 -9.18
N ALA A 141 17.76 -9.87 -8.85
CA ALA A 141 18.37 -10.53 -7.70
C ALA A 141 18.87 -11.94 -8.10
N LYS A 142 19.73 -12.00 -9.12
CA LYS A 142 20.09 -13.25 -9.83
C LYS A 142 20.76 -14.28 -8.93
N SER A 143 21.55 -13.85 -7.94
CA SER A 143 22.17 -14.79 -6.98
C SER A 143 21.17 -15.45 -6.04
N TYR A 144 19.96 -14.90 -5.94
CA TYR A 144 18.85 -15.43 -5.15
C TYR A 144 17.85 -16.25 -5.99
N ALA A 145 17.90 -16.15 -7.32
CA ALA A 145 16.96 -16.80 -8.23
C ALA A 145 16.93 -18.33 -8.09
N ASP A 146 18.09 -18.96 -7.86
CA ASP A 146 18.20 -20.42 -7.69
C ASP A 146 17.58 -20.94 -6.38
N ARG A 147 17.26 -20.05 -5.43
CA ARG A 147 16.55 -20.40 -4.21
C ARG A 147 15.04 -20.58 -4.43
N ILE A 148 14.54 -20.19 -5.60
CA ILE A 148 13.13 -20.36 -5.98
C ILE A 148 12.96 -21.75 -6.57
N ASN A 149 12.21 -22.61 -5.88
CA ASN A 149 11.94 -23.95 -6.39
C ASN A 149 10.86 -23.92 -7.50
N PRO A 150 11.13 -24.46 -8.70
CA PRO A 150 10.13 -24.57 -9.77
C PRO A 150 8.87 -25.36 -9.39
N SER A 151 8.92 -26.17 -8.34
CA SER A 151 7.77 -26.96 -7.86
C SER A 151 6.84 -26.19 -6.93
N TRP A 152 7.17 -24.96 -6.54
CA TRP A 152 6.28 -24.16 -5.69
C TRP A 152 5.00 -23.80 -6.46
N PRO A 153 3.83 -23.90 -5.83
CA PRO A 153 2.57 -23.53 -6.47
C PRO A 153 2.55 -22.02 -6.73
N ALA A 154 1.93 -21.59 -7.83
CA ALA A 154 1.80 -20.18 -8.17
C ALA A 154 0.54 -19.58 -7.52
N ASP A 155 0.52 -19.55 -6.19
CA ASP A 155 -0.61 -19.11 -5.37
C ASP A 155 -0.13 -18.57 -4.01
N SER A 156 -1.05 -18.48 -3.03
CA SER A 156 -0.76 -18.05 -1.67
C SER A 156 0.27 -18.93 -0.94
N ASP A 157 0.33 -20.23 -1.24
CA ASP A 157 1.34 -21.12 -0.67
C ASP A 157 2.71 -20.84 -1.29
N GLY A 158 2.78 -20.56 -2.59
CA GLY A 158 4.02 -20.08 -3.24
C GLY A 158 4.52 -18.78 -2.66
N MET A 159 3.61 -17.85 -2.39
CA MET A 159 3.92 -16.59 -1.70
C MET A 159 4.46 -16.82 -0.29
N ARG A 160 3.88 -17.77 0.46
CA ARG A 160 4.43 -18.17 1.77
C ARG A 160 5.86 -18.70 1.63
N GLN A 161 6.12 -19.56 0.65
CA GLN A 161 7.46 -20.10 0.40
C GLN A 161 8.48 -19.00 0.05
N LEU A 162 8.10 -18.01 -0.77
CA LEU A 162 8.95 -16.85 -1.05
C LEU A 162 9.28 -16.09 0.23
N ASN A 163 8.28 -15.81 1.07
CA ASN A 163 8.48 -15.09 2.32
C ASN A 163 9.37 -15.88 3.30
N GLU A 164 9.12 -17.17 3.49
CA GLU A 164 9.94 -18.04 4.34
C GLU A 164 11.39 -18.13 3.86
N THR A 165 11.61 -18.09 2.55
CA THR A 165 12.94 -18.18 1.95
C THR A 165 13.71 -16.86 2.04
N PHE A 166 13.06 -15.72 1.77
CA PHE A 166 13.75 -14.45 1.56
C PHE A 166 13.62 -13.46 2.72
N MET A 167 12.54 -13.46 3.51
CA MET A 167 12.39 -12.52 4.63
C MET A 167 13.52 -12.64 5.67
N PRO A 168 14.01 -13.84 6.04
CA PRO A 168 15.15 -13.96 6.95
C PRO A 168 16.43 -13.31 6.42
N LEU A 169 16.62 -13.26 5.10
CA LEU A 169 17.78 -12.63 4.48
C LEU A 169 17.67 -11.10 4.54
N LEU A 170 16.45 -10.58 4.35
CA LEU A 170 16.18 -9.14 4.43
C LEU A 170 16.35 -8.60 5.85
N THR A 171 16.02 -9.39 6.88
CA THR A 171 16.15 -8.97 8.28
C THR A 171 17.57 -9.08 8.82
N GLN A 172 18.39 -10.00 8.30
CA GLN A 172 19.81 -10.12 8.67
C GLN A 172 20.68 -9.00 8.11
N GLY A 173 20.15 -8.24 7.14
CA GLY A 173 20.88 -7.19 6.46
C GLY A 173 21.84 -7.76 5.40
N GLY A 174 22.08 -6.95 4.38
CA GLY A 174 22.94 -7.27 3.26
C GLY A 174 23.35 -5.99 2.55
N SER A 175 24.26 -6.12 1.60
CA SER A 175 24.71 -5.00 0.78
C SER A 175 24.98 -5.46 -0.64
N GLY A 176 24.92 -4.51 -1.57
CA GLY A 176 25.17 -4.75 -2.99
C GLY A 176 23.89 -4.77 -3.83
N ALA A 177 24.07 -4.59 -5.14
CA ALA A 177 22.98 -4.40 -6.09
C ALA A 177 21.98 -5.57 -6.10
N ASP A 178 22.46 -6.81 -5.93
CA ASP A 178 21.61 -8.00 -5.96
C ASP A 178 20.74 -8.13 -4.69
N PHE A 179 21.26 -7.72 -3.53
CA PHE A 179 20.51 -7.66 -2.28
C PHE A 179 19.46 -6.54 -2.31
N GLU A 180 19.82 -5.35 -2.80
CA GLU A 180 18.87 -4.25 -2.99
C GLU A 180 17.79 -4.62 -4.02
N GLY A 181 18.16 -5.35 -5.07
CA GLY A 181 17.21 -5.94 -6.01
C GLY A 181 16.24 -6.89 -5.34
N LEU A 182 16.73 -7.80 -4.48
CA LEU A 182 15.87 -8.72 -3.72
C LEU A 182 14.91 -7.96 -2.81
N LYS A 183 15.43 -6.98 -2.06
CA LYS A 183 14.63 -6.12 -1.18
C LYS A 183 13.55 -5.39 -1.96
N GLY A 184 13.89 -4.77 -3.09
CA GLY A 184 12.93 -4.12 -3.97
C GLY A 184 11.83 -5.07 -4.45
N CYS A 185 12.20 -6.28 -4.88
CA CYS A 185 11.24 -7.27 -5.35
C CYS A 185 10.31 -7.83 -4.27
N MET A 186 10.81 -8.01 -3.04
CA MET A 186 10.01 -8.53 -1.93
C MET A 186 9.08 -7.47 -1.32
N MET A 187 9.46 -6.19 -1.42
CA MET A 187 8.71 -5.09 -0.79
C MET A 187 7.75 -4.38 -1.77
N ASN A 188 8.17 -4.12 -3.01
CA ASN A 188 7.50 -3.16 -3.91
C ASN A 188 7.49 -3.59 -5.39
N ALA A 189 7.55 -4.88 -5.73
CA ALA A 189 7.52 -5.31 -7.13
C ALA A 189 6.25 -4.79 -7.86
N GLY A 190 6.38 -3.78 -8.73
CA GLY A 190 5.30 -3.26 -9.57
C GLY A 190 4.43 -2.15 -8.96
N GLY A 191 4.66 -1.81 -7.69
CA GLY A 191 3.85 -0.83 -6.94
C GLY A 191 3.94 0.59 -7.48
N VAL A 192 2.79 1.24 -7.63
CA VAL A 192 2.68 2.70 -7.74
C VAL A 192 2.58 3.27 -6.33
N THR A 193 3.46 4.21 -5.99
CA THR A 193 3.40 4.96 -4.73
C THR A 193 2.86 6.37 -5.00
N ILE A 194 1.87 6.76 -4.21
CA ILE A 194 1.31 8.11 -4.18
C ILE A 194 1.80 8.78 -2.89
N PRO A 195 2.81 9.67 -2.95
CA PRO A 195 3.11 10.54 -1.84
C PRO A 195 2.01 11.63 -1.74
N PHE A 196 1.69 12.05 -0.53
CA PHE A 196 0.75 13.13 -0.27
C PHE A 196 1.14 13.90 0.99
N GLY A 197 0.66 15.14 1.11
CA GLY A 197 1.09 16.03 2.19
C GLY A 197 2.56 16.43 2.07
N ASP A 198 3.28 16.45 3.18
CA ASP A 198 4.68 16.88 3.25
C ASP A 198 5.61 15.94 2.47
N GLU A 199 5.28 14.65 2.37
CA GLU A 199 6.07 13.69 1.58
C GLU A 199 5.94 13.91 0.06
N ALA A 200 4.94 14.66 -0.42
CA ALA A 200 4.82 15.00 -1.83
C ALA A 200 5.83 16.07 -2.31
N THR A 201 6.59 16.67 -1.38
CA THR A 201 7.56 17.73 -1.68
C THR A 201 9.02 17.28 -1.63
N ALA A 202 9.26 15.98 -1.39
CA ALA A 202 10.60 15.42 -1.14
C ALA A 202 11.38 15.00 -2.41
N ASP A 203 11.00 15.50 -3.59
CA ASP A 203 11.70 15.25 -4.87
C ASP A 203 12.88 16.21 -5.11
#